data_AF-A0A1I3B4A5-F1
#
_entry.id   AF-A0A1I3B4A5-F1
#
_cell.length_a   1.000
_cell.length_b   1.000
_cell.length_c   1.000
_cell.angle_alpha   90.00
_cell.angle_beta   90.00
_cell.angle_gamma   90.00
#
_symmetry.space_group_name_H-M   'P 1'
#
loop_
_entity.id
_entity.type
_entity.pdbx_description
1 polymer ?
#
loop_
_entity_poly.entity_id
_entity_poly.type
_entity_poly.pdbx_seq_one_letter_code
_entity_poly.pdbx_strand_id
1 'polypeptide(L)'
;MTALRPSTSSDGGGLAVVLAANLLPVAGVLVLGWRAAEVLVVYWIELVVMVAAYSVAALFAERPIDLEDREFYIVGFSENSEIDPDRWSGDPEPVGVVDRVLPSAVAERVPPIYRRNVPVVARSLGIAGFLAFGALVLADTVVTDPVAAASSPAVLAASLAVCVSQAAEIRREFFVTPRYEQWSPYMVLEAAQRVVTYYLCIGMVAVPVSFLGLVLVAGAVDALPVDPAALGPLAPATDVDPFALAYVVPFALAKAAADRSRRIAFDEVDPGGLAGWFAPEDPRPAWLREQEREW
;
A
#
# COMPACT_ATOMS: atom_id res chain seq x y z
N MET A 1 -15.54 -37.85 -10.41
CA MET A 1 -14.98 -36.82 -11.32
C MET A 1 -16.09 -35.83 -11.63
N THR A 2 -16.18 -34.77 -10.83
CA THR A 2 -17.17 -33.70 -11.01
C THR A 2 -16.37 -32.43 -11.25
N ALA A 3 -16.34 -31.98 -12.50
CA ALA A 3 -15.71 -30.73 -12.88
C ALA A 3 -16.45 -29.58 -12.20
N LEU A 4 -15.80 -28.93 -11.23
CA LEU A 4 -16.23 -27.63 -10.72
C LEU A 4 -16.09 -26.61 -11.86
N ARG A 5 -17.22 -26.09 -12.33
CA ARG A 5 -17.25 -24.89 -13.17
C ARG A 5 -16.74 -23.71 -12.34
N PRO A 6 -15.80 -22.88 -12.84
CA PRO A 6 -15.50 -21.61 -12.19
C PRO A 6 -16.72 -20.68 -12.34
N SER A 7 -17.20 -20.15 -11.22
CA SER A 7 -18.23 -19.13 -11.17
C SER A 7 -17.66 -17.79 -11.69
N THR A 8 -17.96 -17.43 -12.92
CA THR A 8 -17.50 -16.18 -13.57
C THR A 8 -18.26 -14.93 -13.10
N SER A 9 -19.21 -15.05 -12.18
CA SER A 9 -20.04 -13.92 -11.70
C SER A 9 -19.47 -13.15 -10.51
N SER A 10 -18.43 -13.67 -9.82
CA SER A 10 -17.83 -13.01 -8.66
C SER A 10 -16.76 -11.96 -9.02
N ASP A 11 -16.06 -12.13 -10.13
CA ASP A 11 -14.88 -11.31 -10.47
C ASP A 11 -15.28 -9.90 -10.95
N GLY A 12 -16.37 -9.78 -11.73
CA GLY A 12 -16.90 -8.50 -12.18
C GLY A 12 -17.45 -7.62 -11.05
N GLY A 13 -18.13 -8.23 -10.08
CA GLY A 13 -18.63 -7.52 -8.89
C GLY A 13 -17.50 -7.02 -7.99
N GLY A 14 -16.45 -7.84 -7.79
CA GLY A 14 -15.27 -7.45 -7.04
C GLY A 14 -14.52 -6.27 -7.67
N LEU A 15 -14.34 -6.30 -8.99
CA LEU A 15 -13.70 -5.21 -9.74
C LEU A 15 -14.49 -3.90 -9.65
N ALA A 16 -15.82 -3.96 -9.81
CA ALA A 16 -16.67 -2.76 -9.71
C ALA A 16 -16.60 -2.10 -8.33
N VAL A 17 -16.56 -2.90 -7.25
CA VAL A 17 -16.43 -2.38 -5.88
C VAL A 17 -15.06 -1.73 -5.67
N VAL A 18 -13.98 -2.35 -6.15
CA VAL A 18 -12.62 -1.79 -6.04
C VAL A 18 -12.52 -0.47 -6.80
N LEU A 19 -13.04 -0.42 -8.02
CA LEU A 19 -13.04 0.81 -8.82
C LEU A 19 -13.90 1.89 -8.17
N ALA A 20 -15.10 1.56 -7.69
CA ALA A 20 -16.00 2.53 -7.04
C ALA A 20 -15.37 3.14 -5.79
N ALA A 21 -14.76 2.31 -4.93
CA ALA A 21 -14.08 2.79 -3.72
C ALA A 21 -12.89 3.71 -4.05
N ASN A 22 -12.15 3.40 -5.12
CA ASN A 22 -10.95 4.14 -5.50
C ASN A 22 -11.23 5.37 -6.37
N LEU A 23 -12.37 5.43 -7.07
CA LEU A 23 -12.82 6.62 -7.79
C LEU A 23 -13.61 7.59 -6.91
N LEU A 24 -14.02 7.18 -5.70
CA LEU A 24 -14.70 8.05 -4.74
C LEU A 24 -13.92 9.34 -4.45
N PRO A 25 -12.59 9.34 -4.23
CA PRO A 25 -11.85 10.59 -4.03
C PRO A 25 -11.85 11.50 -5.26
N VAL A 26 -11.78 10.92 -6.46
CA VAL A 26 -11.87 11.68 -7.72
C VAL A 26 -13.25 12.32 -7.86
N ALA A 27 -14.32 11.54 -7.64
CA ALA A 27 -15.69 12.05 -7.66
C ALA A 27 -15.92 13.10 -6.55
N GLY A 28 -15.31 12.91 -5.39
CA GLY A 28 -15.32 13.86 -4.29
C GLY A 28 -14.73 15.21 -4.70
N VAL A 29 -13.58 15.23 -5.38
CA VAL A 29 -12.96 16.47 -5.88
C VAL A 29 -13.82 17.11 -6.97
N LEU A 30 -14.29 16.32 -7.94
CA LEU A 30 -14.99 16.86 -9.12
C LEU A 30 -16.44 17.30 -8.85
N VAL A 31 -17.15 16.61 -7.95
CA VAL A 31 -18.60 16.78 -7.75
C VAL A 31 -18.91 17.35 -6.38
N LEU A 32 -18.19 16.93 -5.34
CA LEU A 32 -18.47 17.30 -3.95
C LEU A 32 -17.59 18.45 -3.45
N GLY A 33 -16.71 19.00 -4.30
CA GLY A 33 -15.80 20.08 -3.95
C GLY A 33 -14.76 19.70 -2.90
N TRP A 34 -14.40 18.42 -2.81
CA TRP A 34 -13.33 18.00 -1.90
C TRP A 34 -12.02 18.66 -2.30
N ARG A 35 -11.27 19.10 -1.29
CA ARG A 35 -9.96 19.70 -1.50
C ARG A 35 -8.98 18.61 -1.91
N ALA A 36 -8.50 18.64 -3.14
CA ALA A 36 -7.57 17.65 -3.66
C ALA A 36 -6.29 17.52 -2.80
N ALA A 37 -5.83 18.64 -2.23
CA ALA A 37 -4.75 18.63 -1.24
C ALA A 37 -5.04 17.71 -0.04
N GLU A 38 -6.27 17.76 0.51
CA GLU A 38 -6.68 16.90 1.63
C GLU A 38 -6.71 15.42 1.22
N VAL A 39 -7.16 15.10 -0.01
CA VAL A 39 -7.11 13.74 -0.57
C VAL A 39 -5.67 13.23 -0.69
N LEU A 40 -4.75 14.04 -1.18
CA LEU A 40 -3.35 13.67 -1.32
C LEU A 40 -2.67 13.47 0.05
N VAL A 41 -2.99 14.32 1.03
CA VAL A 41 -2.55 14.11 2.42
C VAL A 41 -3.04 12.77 2.96
N VAL A 42 -4.30 12.40 2.71
CA VAL A 42 -4.85 11.10 3.15
C VAL A 42 -4.11 9.92 2.49
N TYR A 43 -3.82 9.99 1.19
CA TYR A 43 -3.02 8.96 0.53
C TYR A 43 -1.61 8.84 1.11
N TRP A 44 -0.99 9.98 1.47
CA TRP A 44 0.33 9.95 2.11
C TRP A 44 0.28 9.32 3.51
N ILE A 45 -0.72 9.70 4.31
CA ILE A 45 -0.95 9.13 5.64
C ILE A 45 -1.17 7.62 5.54
N GLU A 46 -1.92 7.16 4.55
CA GLU A 46 -2.13 5.73 4.32
C GLU A 46 -0.83 4.97 4.07
N LEU A 47 0.10 5.50 3.27
CA LEU A 47 1.40 4.87 3.08
C LEU A 47 2.21 4.80 4.38
N VAL A 48 2.20 5.87 5.17
CA VAL A 48 2.89 5.91 6.47
C VAL A 48 2.29 4.89 7.43
N VAL A 49 0.96 4.85 7.54
CA VAL A 49 0.24 3.91 8.41
C VAL A 49 0.47 2.47 7.96
N MET A 50 0.43 2.19 6.65
CA MET A 50 0.71 0.87 6.09
C MET A 50 2.14 0.44 6.44
N VAL A 51 3.15 1.27 6.19
CA VAL A 51 4.55 0.94 6.53
C VAL A 51 4.69 0.68 8.03
N ALA A 52 4.05 1.48 8.88
CA ALA A 52 4.06 1.25 10.32
C ALA A 52 3.38 -0.07 10.70
N ALA A 53 2.22 -0.37 10.12
CA ALA A 53 1.46 -1.60 10.39
C ALA A 53 2.23 -2.86 9.96
N TYR A 54 2.85 -2.85 8.78
CA TYR A 54 3.71 -3.94 8.32
C TYR A 54 5.02 -4.04 9.13
N SER A 55 5.58 -2.92 9.59
CA SER A 55 6.73 -2.93 10.51
C SER A 55 6.39 -3.61 11.83
N VAL A 56 5.18 -3.38 12.35
CA VAL A 56 4.68 -4.08 13.53
C VAL A 56 4.42 -5.56 13.23
N ALA A 57 3.77 -5.88 12.11
CA ALA A 57 3.50 -7.27 11.70
C ALA A 57 4.80 -8.09 11.55
N ALA A 58 5.86 -7.50 11.01
CA ALA A 58 7.16 -8.15 10.84
C ALA A 58 7.77 -8.65 12.16
N LEU A 59 7.43 -8.02 13.30
CA LEU A 59 7.91 -8.46 14.61
C LEU A 59 7.39 -9.84 15.03
N PHE A 60 6.28 -10.30 14.44
CA PHE A 60 5.66 -11.60 14.72
C PHE A 60 6.10 -12.69 13.74
N ALA A 61 6.88 -12.34 12.72
CA ALA A 61 7.26 -13.28 11.66
C ALA A 61 8.26 -14.33 12.16
N GLU A 62 7.99 -15.60 11.89
CA GLU A 62 8.73 -16.74 12.45
C GLU A 62 9.88 -17.20 11.58
N ARG A 63 9.78 -17.08 10.25
CA ARG A 63 10.76 -17.71 9.36
C ARG A 63 12.11 -17.01 9.36
N PRO A 64 13.19 -17.78 9.11
CA PRO A 64 14.51 -17.20 8.90
C PRO A 64 14.55 -16.32 7.65
N ILE A 65 15.43 -15.33 7.68
CA ILE A 65 15.73 -14.50 6.52
C ILE A 65 16.66 -15.28 5.59
N ASP A 66 16.35 -15.21 4.30
CA ASP A 66 17.20 -15.67 3.21
C ASP A 66 17.20 -14.55 2.16
N LEU A 67 18.39 -14.07 1.79
CA LEU A 67 18.61 -12.93 0.90
C LEU A 67 19.20 -13.34 -0.45
N GLU A 68 19.53 -14.62 -0.66
CA GLU A 68 20.20 -15.06 -1.87
C GLU A 68 19.30 -14.88 -3.10
N ASP A 69 19.91 -14.43 -4.21
CA ASP A 69 19.29 -14.28 -5.53
C ASP A 69 17.96 -13.49 -5.56
N ARG A 70 17.78 -12.54 -4.64
CA ARG A 70 16.58 -11.67 -4.62
C ARG A 70 16.62 -10.59 -5.69
N GLU A 71 15.48 -10.33 -6.33
CA GLU A 71 15.33 -9.21 -7.28
C GLU A 71 15.05 -7.89 -6.56
N PHE A 72 14.40 -7.93 -5.40
CA PHE A 72 14.07 -6.75 -4.61
C PHE A 72 14.77 -6.72 -3.24
N TYR A 73 15.48 -5.61 -2.99
CA TYR A 73 16.10 -5.34 -1.69
C TYR A 73 15.36 -4.26 -0.90
N ILE A 74 14.92 -4.60 0.33
CA ILE A 74 14.33 -3.62 1.23
C ILE A 74 15.38 -2.59 1.67
N VAL A 75 14.95 -1.36 1.96
CA VAL A 75 15.82 -0.29 2.44
C VAL A 75 16.68 -0.76 3.61
N GLY A 76 17.98 -0.49 3.50
CA GLY A 76 18.97 -0.91 4.47
C GLY A 76 19.58 -2.27 4.18
N PHE A 77 18.98 -3.12 3.35
CA PHE A 77 19.54 -4.40 2.94
C PHE A 77 20.02 -4.37 1.49
N SER A 78 20.86 -5.34 1.14
CA SER A 78 21.45 -5.55 -0.18
C SER A 78 21.94 -6.99 -0.28
N GLU A 79 22.32 -7.43 -1.48
CA GLU A 79 22.93 -8.75 -1.75
C GLU A 79 24.14 -9.02 -0.83
N ASN A 80 24.92 -7.97 -0.53
CA ASN A 80 26.12 -8.07 0.33
C ASN A 80 25.83 -7.94 1.83
N SER A 81 24.56 -7.99 2.25
CA SER A 81 24.20 -7.87 3.66
C SER A 81 24.44 -9.19 4.38
N GLU A 82 25.43 -9.21 5.26
CA GLU A 82 25.71 -10.37 6.11
C GLU A 82 24.54 -10.63 7.07
N ILE A 83 23.95 -11.82 6.95
CA ILE A 83 22.97 -12.34 7.90
C ILE A 83 23.70 -13.26 8.88
N ASP A 84 23.67 -12.87 10.15
CA ASP A 84 24.22 -13.63 11.27
C ASP A 84 23.53 -15.01 11.37
N PRO A 85 24.16 -16.12 10.95
CA PRO A 85 23.51 -17.42 10.88
C PRO A 85 23.13 -17.94 12.26
N ASP A 86 23.89 -17.58 13.29
CA ASP A 86 23.63 -17.99 14.68
C ASP A 86 22.33 -17.38 15.23
N ARG A 87 21.93 -16.21 14.73
CA ARG A 87 20.65 -15.58 15.07
C ARG A 87 19.44 -16.33 14.53
N TRP A 88 19.62 -17.09 13.45
CA TRP A 88 18.56 -17.74 12.70
C TRP A 88 18.61 -19.27 12.76
N SER A 89 19.67 -19.85 13.34
CA SER A 89 19.91 -21.30 13.42
C SER A 89 19.15 -22.03 14.54
N GLY A 90 18.15 -21.40 15.16
CA GLY A 90 17.36 -21.99 16.24
C GLY A 90 15.94 -21.46 16.34
N ASP A 91 15.20 -22.04 17.30
CA ASP A 91 13.82 -21.65 17.58
C ASP A 91 13.74 -20.18 18.00
N PRO A 92 12.78 -19.42 17.46
CA PRO A 92 12.68 -18.00 17.74
C PRO A 92 12.34 -17.73 19.21
N GLU A 93 13.15 -16.90 19.88
CA GLU A 93 12.92 -16.51 21.28
C GLU A 93 11.83 -15.43 21.39
N PRO A 94 10.67 -15.74 22.02
CA PRO A 94 9.58 -14.79 22.18
C PRO A 94 9.90 -13.75 23.26
N VAL A 95 9.46 -12.51 23.01
CA VAL A 95 9.53 -11.42 23.97
C VAL A 95 8.17 -11.30 24.65
N GLY A 96 8.11 -11.53 25.97
CA GLY A 96 6.90 -11.38 26.79
C GLY A 96 6.43 -9.93 26.99
N VAL A 97 6.64 -9.04 26.03
CA VAL A 97 6.15 -7.66 26.04
C VAL A 97 4.63 -7.65 25.81
N VAL A 98 4.12 -8.51 24.93
CA VAL A 98 2.68 -8.64 24.65
C VAL A 98 1.91 -8.98 25.93
N ASP A 99 2.39 -9.98 26.69
CA ASP A 99 1.80 -10.42 27.97
C ASP A 99 1.84 -9.35 29.07
N ARG A 100 2.78 -8.39 28.96
CA ARG A 100 2.93 -7.30 29.93
C ARG A 100 2.01 -6.12 29.65
N VAL A 101 1.71 -5.86 28.38
CA VAL A 101 1.02 -4.64 27.93
C VAL A 101 -0.47 -4.89 27.66
N LEU A 102 -0.81 -6.05 27.09
CA LEU A 102 -2.18 -6.36 26.71
C LEU A 102 -2.92 -7.15 27.82
N PRO A 103 -4.25 -7.01 27.93
CA PRO A 103 -5.04 -7.87 28.80
C PRO A 103 -4.84 -9.35 28.43
N SER A 104 -4.81 -10.25 29.42
CA SER A 104 -4.54 -11.69 29.22
C SER A 104 -5.41 -12.33 28.14
N ALA A 105 -6.71 -12.01 28.11
CA ALA A 105 -7.64 -12.50 27.11
C ALA A 105 -7.27 -12.12 25.66
N VAL A 106 -6.52 -11.02 25.47
CA VAL A 106 -6.02 -10.59 24.16
C VAL A 106 -4.62 -11.14 23.93
N ALA A 107 -3.75 -11.11 24.94
CA ALA A 107 -2.37 -11.61 24.85
C ALA A 107 -2.32 -13.09 24.40
N GLU A 108 -3.20 -13.95 24.92
CA GLU A 108 -3.28 -15.37 24.54
C GLU A 108 -3.70 -15.60 23.08
N ARG A 109 -4.25 -14.60 22.39
CA ARG A 109 -4.74 -14.70 21.00
C ARG A 109 -3.80 -14.07 19.98
N VAL A 110 -2.73 -13.43 20.44
CA VAL A 110 -1.77 -12.73 19.59
C VAL A 110 -0.47 -13.54 19.59
N PRO A 111 0.13 -13.82 18.42
CA PRO A 111 1.42 -14.50 18.35
C PRO A 111 2.50 -13.74 19.14
N PRO A 112 3.58 -14.40 19.57
CA PRO A 112 4.67 -13.71 20.25
C PRO A 112 5.44 -12.79 19.30
N ILE A 113 6.03 -11.73 19.86
CA ILE A 113 7.01 -10.89 19.16
C ILE A 113 8.40 -11.50 19.32
N TYR A 114 9.21 -11.54 18.27
CA TYR A 114 10.56 -12.10 18.32
C TYR A 114 11.64 -11.02 18.37
N ARG A 115 12.54 -11.12 19.36
CA ARG A 115 13.61 -10.14 19.57
C ARG A 115 14.53 -10.01 18.36
N ARG A 116 14.77 -11.14 17.67
CA ARG A 116 15.62 -11.20 16.47
C ARG A 116 15.11 -10.34 15.31
N ASN A 117 13.81 -10.02 15.29
CA ASN A 117 13.18 -9.22 14.23
C ASN A 117 13.37 -7.71 14.45
N VAL A 118 13.62 -7.25 15.68
CA VAL A 118 13.72 -5.81 16.01
C VAL A 118 14.82 -5.09 15.21
N PRO A 119 16.06 -5.61 15.09
CA PRO A 119 17.09 -4.95 14.30
C PRO A 119 16.75 -4.89 12.81
N VAL A 120 16.02 -5.87 12.29
CA VAL A 120 15.58 -5.95 10.89
C VAL A 120 14.58 -4.83 10.61
N VAL A 121 13.55 -4.72 11.46
CA VAL A 121 12.57 -3.64 11.39
C VAL A 121 13.26 -2.29 11.52
N ALA A 122 14.10 -2.09 12.54
CA ALA A 122 14.80 -0.83 12.77
C ALA A 122 15.65 -0.40 11.56
N ARG A 123 16.37 -1.34 10.92
CA ARG A 123 17.15 -1.07 9.71
C ARG A 123 16.26 -0.70 8.51
N SER A 124 15.12 -1.37 8.37
CA SER A 124 14.15 -1.09 7.29
C SER A 124 13.44 0.26 7.42
N LEU A 125 13.33 0.80 8.64
CA LEU A 125 12.74 2.12 8.90
C LEU A 125 13.51 3.28 8.27
N GLY A 126 14.66 3.04 7.62
CA GLY A 126 15.26 4.00 6.69
C GLY A 126 14.27 4.49 5.62
N ILE A 127 13.27 3.68 5.24
CA ILE A 127 12.19 4.09 4.34
C ILE A 127 11.38 5.30 4.87
N ALA A 128 11.33 5.50 6.19
CA ALA A 128 10.66 6.65 6.78
C ALA A 128 11.35 7.97 6.42
N GLY A 129 12.69 7.97 6.24
CA GLY A 129 13.40 9.15 5.75
C GLY A 129 12.98 9.52 4.33
N PHE A 130 12.75 8.50 3.50
CA PHE A 130 12.24 8.68 2.15
C PHE A 130 10.78 9.20 2.17
N LEU A 131 9.91 8.64 3.03
CA LEU A 131 8.53 9.14 3.21
C LEU A 131 8.50 10.56 3.80
N ALA A 132 9.47 10.94 4.63
CA ALA A 132 9.60 12.31 5.11
C ALA A 132 9.98 13.26 3.97
N PHE A 133 10.94 12.87 3.12
CA PHE A 133 11.32 13.65 1.95
C PHE A 133 10.14 13.84 0.98
N GLY A 134 9.41 12.78 0.66
CA GLY A 134 8.22 12.88 -0.19
C GLY A 134 7.12 13.77 0.42
N ALA A 135 6.93 13.75 1.75
CA ALA A 135 6.01 14.66 2.43
C ALA A 135 6.43 16.12 2.26
N LEU A 136 7.73 16.42 2.35
CA LEU A 136 8.25 17.78 2.15
C LEU A 136 8.04 18.26 0.71
N VAL A 137 8.30 17.40 -0.28
CA VAL A 137 8.04 17.74 -1.68
C VAL A 137 6.55 17.99 -1.92
N LEU A 138 5.67 17.13 -1.40
CA LEU A 138 4.22 17.30 -1.54
C LEU A 138 3.73 18.60 -0.88
N ALA A 139 4.26 18.92 0.31
CA ALA A 139 3.96 20.14 1.04
C ALA A 139 4.41 21.40 0.29
N ASP A 140 5.60 21.38 -0.32
CA ASP A 140 6.13 22.52 -1.06
C ASP A 140 5.43 22.74 -2.41
N THR A 141 5.10 21.65 -3.12
CA THR A 141 4.69 21.72 -4.53
C THR A 141 3.19 21.73 -4.75
N VAL A 142 2.40 21.12 -3.87
CA VAL A 142 0.95 20.89 -4.10
C VAL A 142 0.09 21.41 -2.96
N VAL A 143 0.57 21.35 -1.72
CA VAL A 143 -0.25 21.64 -0.54
C VAL A 143 0.15 22.98 0.09
N THR A 144 -0.53 24.07 -0.30
CA THR A 144 -0.22 25.45 0.15
C THR A 144 -0.17 25.64 1.67
N ASP A 145 -1.01 24.90 2.41
CA ASP A 145 -0.97 24.86 3.88
C ASP A 145 -1.10 23.40 4.35
N PRO A 146 0.02 22.68 4.49
CA PRO A 146 0.01 21.25 4.80
C PRO A 146 -0.46 20.98 6.22
N VAL A 147 -0.23 21.90 7.16
CA VAL A 147 -0.64 21.74 8.56
C VAL A 147 -2.15 21.92 8.68
N ALA A 148 -2.72 22.93 8.03
CA ALA A 148 -4.16 23.12 8.02
C ALA A 148 -4.89 21.99 7.28
N ALA A 149 -4.34 21.50 6.16
CA ALA A 149 -4.88 20.35 5.45
C ALA A 149 -4.86 19.09 6.32
N ALA A 150 -3.72 18.76 6.94
CA ALA A 150 -3.59 17.59 7.82
C ALA A 150 -4.48 17.66 9.07
N SER A 151 -4.77 18.87 9.55
CA SER A 151 -5.61 19.12 10.72
C SER A 151 -7.09 19.29 10.39
N SER A 152 -7.48 19.17 9.10
CA SER A 152 -8.88 19.28 8.72
C SER A 152 -9.69 18.15 9.35
N PRO A 153 -10.94 18.40 9.81
CA PRO A 153 -11.79 17.33 10.34
C PRO A 153 -11.99 16.16 9.37
N ALA A 154 -12.01 16.45 8.07
CA ALA A 154 -12.14 15.44 7.03
C ALA A 154 -10.90 14.55 6.95
N VAL A 155 -9.69 15.14 6.95
CA VAL A 155 -8.43 14.37 6.94
C VAL A 155 -8.27 13.57 8.23
N LEU A 156 -8.63 14.13 9.39
CA LEU A 156 -8.57 13.41 10.66
C LEU A 156 -9.52 12.20 10.67
N ALA A 157 -10.75 12.38 10.20
CA ALA A 157 -11.71 11.28 10.10
C ALA A 157 -11.25 10.21 9.09
N ALA A 158 -10.74 10.63 7.93
CA ALA A 158 -10.20 9.72 6.92
C ALA A 158 -8.95 8.98 7.42
N SER A 159 -8.06 9.65 8.15
CA SER A 159 -6.87 9.04 8.76
C SER A 159 -7.25 7.99 9.79
N LEU A 160 -8.26 8.25 10.62
CA LEU A 160 -8.79 7.25 11.55
C LEU A 160 -9.38 6.05 10.79
N ALA A 161 -10.14 6.29 9.73
CA ALA A 161 -10.69 5.22 8.88
C ALA A 161 -9.57 4.39 8.24
N VAL A 162 -8.49 5.03 7.77
CA VAL A 162 -7.29 4.39 7.23
C VAL A 162 -6.61 3.53 8.30
N CYS A 163 -6.40 4.05 9.51
CA CYS A 163 -5.83 3.28 10.62
C CYS A 163 -6.65 2.03 10.94
N VAL A 164 -7.98 2.17 11.03
CA VAL A 164 -8.88 1.03 11.27
C VAL A 164 -8.84 0.04 10.10
N SER A 165 -8.84 0.53 8.87
CA SER A 165 -8.78 -0.31 7.66
C SER A 165 -7.47 -1.11 7.61
N GLN A 166 -6.33 -0.47 7.81
CA GLN A 166 -5.01 -1.10 7.81
C GLN A 166 -4.87 -2.12 8.94
N ALA A 167 -5.38 -1.82 10.13
CA ALA A 167 -5.41 -2.77 11.24
C ALA A 167 -6.29 -4.00 10.93
N ALA A 168 -7.45 -3.79 10.31
CA ALA A 168 -8.35 -4.87 9.90
C ALA A 168 -7.74 -5.74 8.81
N GLU A 169 -7.03 -5.13 7.86
CA GLU A 169 -6.32 -5.78 6.77
C GLU A 169 -5.17 -6.65 7.30
N ILE A 170 -4.27 -6.09 8.10
CA ILE A 170 -3.19 -6.85 8.76
C ILE A 170 -3.77 -7.99 9.61
N ARG A 171 -4.84 -7.74 10.38
CA ARG A 171 -5.49 -8.80 11.15
C ARG A 171 -5.95 -9.94 10.25
N ARG A 172 -6.66 -9.63 9.17
CA ARG A 172 -7.23 -10.64 8.27
C ARG A 172 -6.14 -11.40 7.51
N GLU A 173 -5.18 -10.69 6.95
CA GLU A 173 -4.19 -11.25 6.03
C GLU A 173 -3.03 -11.93 6.75
N PHE A 174 -2.66 -11.42 7.93
CA PHE A 174 -1.44 -11.85 8.61
C PHE A 174 -1.71 -12.73 9.83
N PHE A 175 -2.76 -12.43 10.60
CA PHE A 175 -3.05 -13.12 11.87
C PHE A 175 -4.19 -14.14 11.77
N VAL A 176 -5.25 -13.87 11.00
CA VAL A 176 -6.35 -14.83 10.80
C VAL A 176 -5.94 -15.95 9.85
N THR A 177 -5.29 -15.58 8.74
CA THR A 177 -4.49 -16.53 7.96
C THR A 177 -3.08 -16.46 8.53
N PRO A 178 -2.54 -17.52 9.17
CA PRO A 178 -1.31 -17.46 9.98
C PRO A 178 -0.03 -17.33 9.11
N ARG A 179 0.05 -16.26 8.31
CA ARG A 179 1.19 -15.99 7.43
C ARG A 179 2.43 -15.58 8.21
N TYR A 180 2.28 -15.15 9.46
CA TYR A 180 3.41 -14.90 10.34
C TYR A 180 4.29 -16.16 10.52
N GLU A 181 3.72 -17.36 10.42
CA GLU A 181 4.46 -18.64 10.50
C GLU A 181 5.22 -18.96 9.20
N GLN A 182 4.73 -18.44 8.07
CA GLN A 182 5.23 -18.76 6.73
C GLN A 182 6.18 -17.69 6.17
N TRP A 183 6.14 -16.48 6.72
CA TRP A 183 6.91 -15.35 6.23
C TRP A 183 8.06 -15.02 7.16
N SER A 184 9.16 -14.53 6.59
CA SER A 184 10.27 -13.94 7.34
C SER A 184 9.95 -12.46 7.60
N PRO A 185 10.54 -11.81 8.61
CA PRO A 185 10.33 -10.38 8.81
C PRO A 185 10.73 -9.56 7.59
N TYR A 186 11.71 -10.05 6.82
CA TYR A 186 12.12 -9.44 5.56
C TYR A 186 10.98 -9.45 4.53
N MET A 187 10.34 -10.60 4.29
CA MET A 187 9.24 -10.73 3.34
C MET A 187 8.05 -9.82 3.72
N VAL A 188 7.74 -9.68 5.02
CA VAL A 188 6.68 -8.78 5.50
C VAL A 188 7.00 -7.32 5.15
N LEU A 189 8.23 -6.88 5.43
CA LEU A 189 8.68 -5.50 5.15
C LEU A 189 8.78 -5.24 3.64
N GLU A 190 9.21 -6.24 2.88
CA GLU A 190 9.29 -6.21 1.43
C GLU A 190 7.93 -5.95 0.79
N ALA A 191 6.87 -6.64 1.25
CA ALA A 191 5.51 -6.41 0.77
C ALA A 191 5.09 -4.94 0.90
N ALA A 192 5.38 -4.29 2.03
CA ALA A 192 5.08 -2.87 2.23
C ALA A 192 5.94 -1.96 1.35
N GLN A 193 7.24 -2.25 1.24
CA GLN A 193 8.15 -1.41 0.47
C GLN A 193 7.93 -1.52 -1.04
N ARG A 194 7.52 -2.67 -1.57
CA ARG A 194 7.08 -2.84 -2.97
C ARG A 194 5.89 -1.93 -3.29
N VAL A 195 4.95 -1.77 -2.35
CA VAL A 195 3.84 -0.82 -2.50
C VAL A 195 4.33 0.62 -2.51
N VAL A 196 5.23 0.99 -1.59
CA VAL A 196 5.83 2.34 -1.60
C VAL A 196 6.55 2.60 -2.93
N THR A 197 7.41 1.69 -3.38
CA THR A 197 8.12 1.80 -4.65
C THR A 197 7.17 1.93 -5.83
N TYR A 198 6.07 1.16 -5.84
CA TYR A 198 5.03 1.30 -6.87
C TYR A 198 4.46 2.73 -6.92
N TYR A 199 4.03 3.27 -5.78
CA TYR A 199 3.48 4.63 -5.73
C TYR A 199 4.52 5.71 -6.08
N LEU A 200 5.80 5.44 -5.86
CA LEU A 200 6.87 6.32 -6.32
C LEU A 200 7.04 6.31 -7.82
N CYS A 201 6.99 5.14 -8.46
CA CYS A 201 6.97 5.07 -9.91
C CYS A 201 5.76 5.83 -10.48
N ILE A 202 4.60 5.75 -9.83
CA ILE A 202 3.41 6.52 -10.22
C ILE A 202 3.64 8.03 -10.06
N GLY A 203 4.17 8.47 -8.91
CA GLY A 203 4.50 9.89 -8.68
C GLY A 203 5.54 10.44 -9.65
N MET A 204 6.54 9.64 -10.01
CA MET A 204 7.64 10.04 -10.90
C MET A 204 7.28 9.98 -12.39
N VAL A 205 6.34 9.13 -12.79
CA VAL A 205 6.03 8.88 -14.22
C VAL A 205 4.60 9.27 -14.55
N ALA A 206 3.62 8.67 -13.87
CA ALA A 206 2.21 8.85 -14.21
C ALA A 206 1.72 10.28 -13.93
N VAL A 207 2.20 10.92 -12.85
CA VAL A 207 1.84 12.31 -12.54
C VAL A 207 2.38 13.30 -13.58
N PRO A 208 3.69 13.31 -13.93
CA PRO A 208 4.18 14.19 -15.01
C PRO A 208 3.48 13.96 -16.36
N VAL A 209 3.19 12.70 -16.72
CA VAL A 209 2.44 12.39 -17.95
C VAL A 209 1.01 12.93 -17.88
N SER A 210 0.34 12.77 -16.74
CA SER A 210 -1.02 13.30 -16.52
C SER A 210 -1.02 14.82 -16.60
N PHE A 211 0.00 15.47 -16.03
CA PHE A 211 0.16 16.91 -16.10
C PHE A 211 0.35 17.40 -17.54
N LEU A 212 1.26 16.80 -18.30
CA LEU A 212 1.47 17.12 -19.72
C LEU A 212 0.19 16.89 -20.53
N GLY A 213 -0.51 15.80 -20.28
CA GLY A 213 -1.79 15.49 -20.91
C GLY A 213 -2.85 16.56 -20.63
N LEU A 214 -2.99 16.98 -19.38
CA LEU A 214 -3.93 18.04 -18.99
C LEU A 214 -3.59 19.39 -19.62
N VAL A 215 -2.30 19.77 -19.69
CA VAL A 215 -1.86 20.99 -20.37
C VAL A 215 -2.19 20.95 -21.87
N LEU A 216 -1.95 19.81 -22.53
CA LEU A 216 -2.28 19.63 -23.95
C LEU A 216 -3.79 19.71 -24.19
N VAL A 217 -4.60 19.07 -23.33
CA VAL A 217 -6.06 19.12 -23.42
C VAL A 217 -6.56 20.55 -23.20
N ALA A 218 -6.08 21.24 -22.17
CA ALA A 218 -6.45 22.63 -21.88
C ALA A 218 -6.13 23.53 -23.08
N GLY A 219 -4.92 23.45 -23.63
CA GLY A 219 -4.53 24.23 -24.81
C GLY A 219 -5.36 23.89 -26.06
N ALA A 220 -5.75 22.62 -26.23
CA ALA A 220 -6.63 22.23 -27.33
C ALA A 220 -8.06 22.75 -27.14
N VAL A 221 -8.59 22.73 -25.91
CA VAL A 221 -9.92 23.28 -25.57
C VAL A 221 -9.95 24.79 -25.76
N ASP A 222 -8.93 25.52 -25.31
CA ASP A 222 -8.80 26.96 -25.51
C ASP A 222 -8.73 27.34 -27.00
N ALA A 223 -8.21 26.44 -27.84
CA ALA A 223 -8.19 26.62 -29.29
C ALA A 223 -9.56 26.38 -29.96
N LEU A 224 -10.52 25.77 -29.26
CA LEU A 224 -11.89 25.60 -29.76
C LEU A 224 -12.69 26.89 -29.50
N PRO A 225 -13.42 27.42 -30.50
CA PRO A 225 -14.29 28.58 -30.31
C PRO A 225 -15.62 28.18 -29.67
N VAL A 226 -15.57 27.46 -28.54
CA VAL A 226 -16.74 27.01 -27.79
C VAL A 226 -16.89 27.90 -26.57
N ASP A 227 -18.01 28.60 -26.48
CA ASP A 227 -18.36 29.37 -25.28
C ASP A 227 -18.52 28.40 -24.08
N PRO A 228 -17.81 28.60 -22.96
CA PRO A 228 -17.96 27.78 -21.75
C PRO A 228 -19.43 27.66 -21.28
N ALA A 229 -20.26 28.67 -21.55
CA ALA A 229 -21.69 28.64 -21.25
C ALA A 229 -22.45 27.56 -22.03
N ALA A 230 -21.93 27.10 -23.18
CA ALA A 230 -22.50 26.04 -23.99
C ALA A 230 -22.33 24.64 -23.39
N LEU A 231 -21.41 24.46 -22.43
CA LEU A 231 -21.18 23.19 -21.73
C LEU A 231 -22.24 22.90 -20.66
N GLY A 232 -22.98 23.92 -20.21
CA GLY A 232 -24.08 23.77 -19.27
C GLY A 232 -23.68 22.98 -18.00
N PRO A 233 -24.39 21.89 -17.64
CA PRO A 233 -24.08 21.08 -16.46
C PRO A 233 -22.74 20.32 -16.53
N LEU A 234 -22.13 20.23 -17.71
CA LEU A 234 -20.84 19.57 -17.93
C LEU A 234 -19.67 20.56 -17.86
N ALA A 235 -19.93 21.84 -17.58
CA ALA A 235 -18.87 22.80 -17.34
C ALA A 235 -18.05 22.34 -16.12
N PRO A 236 -16.70 22.28 -16.24
CA PRO A 236 -15.86 21.95 -15.09
C PRO A 236 -16.13 22.95 -13.97
N ALA A 237 -16.17 22.46 -12.72
CA ALA A 237 -16.28 23.35 -11.58
C ALA A 237 -15.13 24.37 -11.63
N THR A 238 -15.47 25.65 -11.48
CA THR A 238 -14.55 26.79 -11.70
C THR A 238 -13.34 26.79 -10.77
N ASP A 239 -13.40 25.99 -9.71
CA ASP A 239 -12.46 25.98 -8.60
C ASP A 239 -11.58 24.71 -8.60
N VAL A 240 -11.69 23.87 -9.63
CA VAL A 240 -10.92 22.63 -9.73
C VAL A 240 -9.53 22.94 -10.26
N ASP A 241 -8.54 22.82 -9.38
CA ASP A 241 -7.13 22.96 -9.74
C ASP A 241 -6.69 21.81 -10.67
N PRO A 242 -6.36 22.08 -11.96
CA PRO A 242 -5.90 21.06 -12.89
C PRO A 242 -4.61 20.38 -12.42
N PHE A 243 -3.75 21.09 -11.68
CA PHE A 243 -2.54 20.51 -11.12
C PHE A 243 -2.90 19.45 -10.10
N ALA A 244 -3.86 19.71 -9.23
CA ALA A 244 -4.27 18.74 -8.22
C ALA A 244 -4.96 17.50 -8.84
N LEU A 245 -5.72 17.66 -9.93
CA LEU A 245 -6.25 16.52 -10.70
C LEU A 245 -5.15 15.66 -11.32
N ALA A 246 -4.05 16.27 -11.77
CA ALA A 246 -2.90 15.55 -12.31
C ALA A 246 -2.26 14.59 -11.30
N TYR A 247 -2.49 14.80 -10.00
CA TYR A 247 -2.08 13.90 -8.93
C TYR A 247 -3.21 12.94 -8.54
N VAL A 248 -4.39 13.46 -8.22
CA VAL A 248 -5.49 12.66 -7.65
C VAL A 248 -5.91 11.54 -8.59
N VAL A 249 -6.02 11.81 -9.89
CA VAL A 249 -6.47 10.80 -10.88
C VAL A 249 -5.49 9.63 -11.01
N PRO A 250 -4.18 9.82 -11.32
CA PRO A 250 -3.27 8.70 -11.44
C PRO A 250 -3.09 7.96 -10.11
N PHE A 251 -3.07 8.63 -8.95
CA PHE A 251 -2.99 7.95 -7.66
C PHE A 251 -4.24 7.11 -7.36
N ALA A 252 -5.45 7.61 -7.67
CA ALA A 252 -6.68 6.85 -7.51
C ALA A 252 -6.70 5.60 -8.40
N LEU A 253 -6.29 5.73 -9.67
CA LEU A 253 -6.20 4.60 -10.60
C LEU A 253 -5.12 3.60 -10.18
N ALA A 254 -3.95 4.10 -9.78
CA ALA A 254 -2.86 3.29 -9.26
C ALA A 254 -3.27 2.52 -8.02
N LYS A 255 -4.01 3.16 -7.11
CA LYS A 255 -4.52 2.50 -5.91
C LYS A 255 -5.52 1.40 -6.25
N ALA A 256 -6.45 1.65 -7.17
CA ALA A 256 -7.36 0.61 -7.66
C ALA A 256 -6.62 -0.60 -8.24
N ALA A 257 -5.56 -0.35 -9.02
CA ALA A 257 -4.71 -1.40 -9.57
C ALA A 257 -3.96 -2.15 -8.47
N ALA A 258 -3.35 -1.45 -7.51
CA ALA A 258 -2.63 -2.03 -6.39
C ALA A 258 -3.55 -2.90 -5.51
N ASP A 259 -4.73 -2.41 -5.14
CA ASP A 259 -5.71 -3.15 -4.33
C ASP A 259 -6.15 -4.45 -5.01
N ARG A 260 -6.41 -4.40 -6.33
CA ARG A 260 -6.75 -5.60 -7.09
C ARG A 260 -5.58 -6.56 -7.18
N SER A 261 -4.40 -6.06 -7.54
CA SER A 261 -3.20 -6.87 -7.73
C SER A 261 -2.72 -7.52 -6.43
N ARG A 262 -2.82 -6.83 -5.29
CA ARG A 262 -2.50 -7.40 -3.96
C ARG A 262 -3.45 -8.53 -3.60
N ARG A 263 -4.75 -8.39 -3.84
CA ARG A 263 -5.72 -9.50 -3.62
C ARG A 263 -5.36 -10.72 -4.45
N ILE A 264 -5.06 -10.54 -5.73
CA ILE A 264 -4.61 -11.64 -6.61
C ILE A 264 -3.31 -12.24 -6.10
N ALA A 265 -2.32 -11.41 -5.74
CA ALA A 265 -1.04 -11.85 -5.22
C ALA A 265 -1.16 -12.73 -3.97
N PHE A 266 -2.16 -12.44 -3.15
CA PHE A 266 -2.45 -13.19 -1.93
C PHE A 266 -3.25 -14.47 -2.16
N ASP A 267 -4.00 -14.55 -3.25
CA ASP A 267 -4.85 -15.70 -3.58
C ASP A 267 -4.16 -16.70 -4.52
N GLU A 268 -3.11 -16.31 -5.26
CA GLU A 268 -2.37 -17.15 -6.22
C GLU A 268 -0.98 -17.56 -5.69
N VAL A 269 -0.44 -18.70 -6.15
CA VAL A 269 0.88 -19.21 -5.72
C VAL A 269 2.01 -18.53 -6.49
N ASP A 270 1.81 -18.30 -7.79
CA ASP A 270 2.79 -17.66 -8.67
C ASP A 270 2.10 -16.57 -9.51
N PRO A 271 1.73 -15.44 -8.87
CA PRO A 271 1.00 -14.38 -9.53
C PRO A 271 1.88 -13.71 -10.59
N GLY A 272 1.40 -13.67 -11.84
CA GLY A 272 2.10 -13.00 -12.93
C GLY A 272 1.94 -11.48 -12.94
N GLY A 273 2.80 -10.79 -13.70
CA GLY A 273 2.65 -9.37 -14.03
C GLY A 273 2.63 -8.44 -12.81
N LEU A 274 1.67 -7.51 -12.76
CA LEU A 274 1.56 -6.53 -11.67
C LEU A 274 1.20 -7.19 -10.33
N ALA A 275 0.47 -8.32 -10.32
CA ALA A 275 0.21 -9.05 -9.08
C ALA A 275 1.51 -9.65 -8.51
N GLY A 276 2.37 -10.20 -9.37
CA GLY A 276 3.71 -10.65 -9.00
C GLY A 276 4.57 -9.59 -8.33
N TRP A 277 4.47 -8.33 -8.79
CA TRP A 277 5.18 -7.22 -8.15
C TRP A 277 4.83 -7.05 -6.66
N PHE A 278 3.58 -7.31 -6.25
CA PHE A 278 3.13 -7.13 -4.87
C PHE A 278 3.26 -8.38 -4.00
N ALA A 279 3.58 -9.54 -4.59
CA ALA A 279 3.95 -10.71 -3.81
C ALA A 279 5.40 -10.54 -3.33
N PRO A 280 5.69 -10.72 -2.02
CA PRO A 280 7.07 -10.78 -1.58
C PRO A 280 7.75 -12.04 -2.14
N GLU A 281 9.04 -11.94 -2.42
CA GLU A 281 9.82 -13.07 -2.91
C GLU A 281 9.95 -14.15 -1.82
N ASP A 282 9.36 -15.31 -2.09
CA ASP A 282 9.51 -16.52 -1.29
C ASP A 282 10.64 -17.39 -1.89
N PRO A 283 11.77 -17.55 -1.19
CA PRO A 283 12.93 -18.30 -1.69
C PRO A 283 12.66 -19.81 -1.79
N ARG A 284 11.50 -20.28 -1.30
CA ARG A 284 11.15 -21.70 -1.34
C ARG A 284 10.78 -22.15 -2.76
N PRO A 285 11.20 -23.37 -3.17
CA PRO A 285 10.79 -23.95 -4.44
C PRO A 285 9.26 -24.00 -4.60
N ALA A 286 8.77 -23.76 -5.82
CA ALA A 286 7.33 -23.71 -6.12
C ALA A 286 6.55 -24.95 -5.63
N TRP A 287 7.12 -26.15 -5.78
CA TRP A 287 6.48 -27.40 -5.35
C TRP A 287 6.21 -27.47 -3.83
N LEU A 288 7.07 -26.84 -3.02
CA LEU A 288 6.91 -26.81 -1.56
C LEU A 288 5.82 -25.80 -1.15
N ARG A 289 5.72 -24.69 -1.89
CA ARG A 289 4.66 -23.67 -1.72
C ARG A 289 3.28 -24.23 -2.09
N GLU A 290 3.21 -25.06 -3.13
CA GLU A 290 1.97 -25.73 -3.55
C GLU A 290 1.50 -26.76 -2.50
N GLN A 291 2.41 -27.57 -1.97
CA GLN A 291 2.08 -28.60 -0.99
C GLN A 291 1.47 -28.02 0.29
N GLU A 292 1.99 -26.92 0.83
CA GLU A 292 1.48 -26.31 2.07
C GLU A 292 0.10 -25.63 1.93
N ARG A 293 -0.39 -25.38 0.71
CA ARG A 293 -1.74 -24.84 0.48
C ARG A 293 -2.85 -25.90 0.42
N GLU A 294 -2.49 -27.17 0.24
CA GLU A 294 -3.46 -28.27 0.14
C GLU A 294 -3.90 -28.83 1.52
N TRP A 295 -3.31 -28.34 2.61
CA TRP A 295 -3.56 -28.73 4.00
C TRP A 295 -4.23 -27.60 4.79
#